data_AF-A0A964LJR4-F1
#
_entry.id   AF-A0A964LJR4-F1
#
_cell.length_a   1.000
_cell.length_b   1.000
_cell.length_c   1.000
_cell.angle_alpha   90.00
_cell.angle_beta   90.00
_cell.angle_gamma   90.00
#
_symmetry.space_group_name_H-M   'P 1'
#
loop_
_entity.id
_entity.type
_entity.pdbx_description
1 polymer ?
#
loop_
_entity_poly.entity_id
_entity_poly.type
_entity_poly.pdbx_seq_one_letter_code
_entity_poly.pdbx_strand_id
1 'polypeptide(L)' 'MSRIIFFGETALREAVNEYLMHYHRERAHQGLEHQILDPGPEVGQKVGPIVCRERLGGLLKYYHRQAA' A
#
# COMPACT_ATOMS: atom_id res chain seq x y z
N MET A 1 4.95 2.93 -17.12
CA MET A 1 4.24 1.79 -16.52
C MET A 1 5.24 0.67 -16.26
N SER A 2 5.45 0.33 -15.01
CA SER A 2 6.18 -0.86 -14.57
C SER A 2 5.34 -2.12 -14.86
N ARG A 3 6.00 -3.23 -15.18
CA ARG A 3 5.37 -4.52 -15.49
C ARG A 3 6.01 -5.59 -14.62
N ILE A 4 5.19 -6.45 -14.02
CA ILE A 4 5.65 -7.65 -13.33
C ILE A 4 5.34 -8.85 -14.20
N ILE A 5 6.31 -9.77 -14.30
CA ILE A 5 6.14 -11.07 -14.92
C ILE A 5 6.18 -12.10 -13.79
N PHE A 6 5.14 -12.93 -13.71
CA PHE A 6 5.02 -13.97 -12.68
C PHE A 6 5.51 -15.30 -13.23
N PHE A 7 6.25 -16.04 -12.41
CA PHE A 7 6.68 -17.39 -12.72
C PHE A 7 5.98 -18.35 -11.75
N GLY A 8 4.84 -18.88 -12.19
CA GLY A 8 4.01 -19.81 -11.43
C GLY A 8 2.90 -19.14 -10.61
N GLU A 9 1.96 -19.97 -10.15
CA GLU A 9 0.76 -19.54 -9.43
C GLU A 9 1.09 -18.89 -8.09
N THR A 10 2.04 -19.46 -7.33
CA THR A 10 2.42 -18.94 -6.02
C THR A 10 2.92 -17.49 -6.12
N ALA A 11 3.77 -17.19 -7.11
CA ALA A 11 4.27 -15.83 -7.32
C ALA A 11 3.14 -14.84 -7.67
N LEU A 12 2.17 -15.27 -8.49
CA LEU A 12 0.99 -14.46 -8.80
C LEU A 12 0.13 -14.22 -7.55
N ARG A 13 -0.12 -15.27 -6.76
CA ARG A 13 -0.95 -15.21 -5.54
C ARG A 13 -0.35 -14.26 -4.51
N GLU A 14 0.95 -14.34 -4.25
CA GLU A 14 1.64 -13.42 -3.35
C GLU A 14 1.55 -11.97 -3.84
N ALA A 15 1.71 -11.74 -5.14
CA ALA A 15 1.60 -10.40 -5.70
C ALA A 15 0.19 -9.80 -5.59
N VAL A 16 -0.84 -10.63 -5.80
CA VAL A 16 -2.24 -10.23 -5.62
C VAL A 16 -2.52 -9.92 -4.14
N ASN A 17 -2.01 -10.73 -3.21
CA ASN A 17 -2.16 -10.48 -1.78
C ASN A 17 -1.53 -9.14 -1.37
N GLU A 18 -0.30 -8.86 -1.82
CA GLU A 18 0.38 -7.59 -1.57
C GLU A 18 -0.37 -6.40 -2.19
N TYR A 19 -0.93 -6.57 -3.39
CA TYR A 19 -1.79 -5.56 -4.00
C TYR A 19 -3.04 -5.30 -3.18
N LEU A 20 -3.74 -6.34 -2.72
CA LEU A 20 -4.95 -6.20 -1.90
C LEU A 20 -4.66 -5.55 -0.55
N MET A 21 -3.52 -5.88 0.07
CA MET A 21 -3.08 -5.24 1.31
C MET A 21 -2.87 -3.74 1.11
N HIS A 22 -2.16 -3.35 0.04
CA HIS A 22 -1.99 -1.94 -0.32
C HIS A 22 -3.33 -1.26 -0.64
N TYR A 23 -4.17 -1.91 -1.43
CA TYR A 23 -5.45 -1.39 -1.86
C TYR A 23 -6.38 -1.10 -0.68
N HIS A 24 -6.50 -2.03 0.27
CA HIS A 24 -7.40 -1.85 1.41
C HIS A 24 -6.83 -0.93 2.50
N ARG A 25 -5.53 -1.01 2.78
CA ARG A 25 -4.94 -0.40 3.99
C ARG A 25 -4.13 0.87 3.77
N GLU A 26 -3.75 1.17 2.53
CA GLU A 26 -2.75 2.20 2.26
C GLU A 26 -3.22 3.20 1.21
N ARG A 27 -4.04 2.76 0.25
CA ARG A 27 -4.53 3.62 -0.84
C ARG A 27 -5.83 4.33 -0.46
N ALA A 28 -5.84 5.64 -0.61
CA ALA A 28 -7.05 6.45 -0.55
C ALA A 28 -7.95 6.18 -1.77
N HIS A 29 -9.25 6.01 -1.53
CA HIS A 29 -10.23 5.71 -2.58
C HIS A 29 -11.06 6.95 -2.91
N GLN A 30 -10.95 7.45 -4.13
CA GLN A 30 -11.69 8.64 -4.57
C GLN A 30 -13.22 8.43 -4.47
N GLY A 31 -13.70 7.22 -4.78
CA GLY A 31 -15.12 6.87 -4.62
C GLY A 31 -15.60 6.79 -3.17
N LEU A 32 -14.70 6.91 -2.19
CA LEU A 32 -14.98 6.91 -0.76
C LEU A 32 -14.45 8.19 -0.11
N GLU A 33 -14.58 9.33 -0.81
CA GLU A 33 -14.16 10.64 -0.29
C GLU A 33 -12.68 10.68 0.14
N HIS A 34 -11.81 9.97 -0.59
CA HIS A 34 -10.38 9.80 -0.29
C HIS A 34 -10.08 9.11 1.04
N GLN A 35 -11.02 8.35 1.58
CA GLN A 35 -10.79 7.51 2.76
C GLN A 35 -10.05 6.22 2.37
N ILE A 36 -9.28 5.70 3.32
CA ILE A 36 -8.68 4.36 3.26
C ILE A 36 -9.71 3.38 3.85
N LEU A 37 -9.87 2.22 3.22
CA LEU A 37 -10.90 1.24 3.60
C LEU A 37 -10.67 0.62 4.98
N ASP A 38 -9.43 0.23 5.28
CA ASP A 38 -9.00 -0.37 6.55
C ASP A 38 -7.77 0.39 7.08
N PRO A 39 -7.96 1.61 7.63
CA PRO A 39 -6.87 2.51 7.97
C PRO A 39 -6.02 1.99 9.14
N GLY A 40 -4.70 2.05 8.96
CA GLY A 40 -3.73 1.80 10.04
C GLY A 40 -3.54 3.00 10.99
N PRO A 41 -2.80 2.81 12.10
CA PRO A 41 -2.53 3.86 13.10
C PRO A 41 -1.74 5.06 12.56
N GLU A 42 -1.07 4.90 11.42
CA GLU A 42 -0.36 5.98 10.72
C GLU A 42 -1.28 7.00 10.05
N VAL A 43 -2.54 6.63 9.80
CA VAL A 43 -3.49 7.49 9.07
C VAL A 43 -3.88 8.67 9.95
N GLY A 44 -3.73 9.89 9.42
CA GLY A 44 -4.03 11.13 10.14
C GLY A 44 -2.90 11.65 11.04
N GLN A 45 -1.76 10.95 11.11
CA GLN A 45 -0.59 11.44 11.83
C GLN A 45 -0.09 12.76 11.22
N LYS A 46 0.13 13.76 12.09
CA LYS A 46 0.58 15.11 11.68
C LYS A 46 2.07 15.35 11.97
N VAL A 47 2.65 14.56 12.86
CA VAL A 47 4.03 14.67 13.34
C VAL A 47 4.75 13.35 13.08
N GLY A 48 6.08 13.38 13.02
CA GLY A 48 6.91 12.22 12.74
C GLY A 48 7.52 12.23 11.33
N PRO A 49 8.59 11.47 11.09
CA PRO A 49 9.23 11.38 9.79
C PRO A 49 8.28 10.78 8.75
N ILE A 50 8.35 11.28 7.52
CA ILE A 50 7.68 10.63 6.38
C ILE A 50 8.54 9.44 5.98
N VAL A 51 7.95 8.25 6.01
CA VAL A 51 8.57 7.00 5.59
C VAL A 51 7.82 6.42 4.40
N CYS A 52 8.51 5.60 3.61
CA CYS A 52 7.93 4.89 2.49
C CYS A 52 7.86 3.40 2.82
N ARG A 53 6.66 2.81 2.75
CA ARG A 53 6.49 1.37 2.71
C ARG A 53 6.38 0.94 1.25
N GLU A 54 7.30 0.08 0.82
CA GLU A 54 7.35 -0.43 -0.55
C GLU A 54 6.90 -1.89 -0.59
N ARG A 55 6.14 -2.24 -1.64
CA ARG A 55 5.76 -3.63 -1.94
C ARG A 55 6.09 -3.92 -3.40
N LEU A 56 6.28 -5.22 -3.71
CA LEU A 56 6.52 -5.70 -5.07
C LEU A 56 7.68 -4.98 -5.79
N GLY A 57 8.83 -4.86 -5.11
CA GLY A 57 10.02 -4.22 -5.66
C GLY A 57 9.86 -2.72 -5.93
N GLY A 58 9.04 -2.04 -5.12
CA GLY A 58 8.79 -0.59 -5.26
C GLY A 58 7.72 -0.23 -6.29
N LEU A 59 7.01 -1.22 -6.84
CA LEU A 59 5.87 -0.98 -7.72
C LEU A 59 4.74 -0.25 -6.99
N LEU A 60 4.49 -0.67 -5.75
CA LEU A 60 3.50 -0.06 -4.87
C LEU A 60 4.26 0.68 -3.77
N LYS A 61 3.96 1.96 -3.61
CA LYS A 61 4.59 2.82 -2.61
C LYS A 61 3.53 3.49 -1.78
N TYR A 62 3.68 3.42 -0.46
CA TYR A 62 2.83 4.09 0.49
C TYR A 62 3.66 5.01 1.38
N TYR A 63 3.49 6.30 1.20
CA TYR A 63 4.15 7.33 2.00
C TYR A 63 3.23 7.73 3.15
N HIS A 64 3.73 7.60 4.37
CA HIS A 64 2.99 7.95 5.59
C HIS A 64 3.93 8.52 6.64
N ARG A 65 3.37 9.18 7.66
CA ARG A 65 4.14 9.57 8.83
C ARG A 65 4.17 8.42 9.81
N GLN A 66 5.36 8.06 10.30
CA GLN A 66 5.51 7.01 11.30
C GLN A 66 4.76 7.41 12.57
N ALA A 67 3.85 6.55 13.04
CA ALA A 67 3.19 6.72 14.33
C ALA A 67 4.21 6.55 15.48
N ALA A 68 3.98 7.26 16.59
CA ALA A 68 4.82 7.21 17.78
C ALA A 68 4.71 5.86 18.51
#